data_AF-A0A953X431-F1
#
_entry.id   AF-A0A953X431-F1
#
_cell.length_a   1.000
_cell.length_b   1.000
_cell.length_c   1.000
_cell.angle_alpha   90.00
_cell.angle_beta   90.00
_cell.angle_gamma   90.00
#
_symmetry.space_group_name_H-M   'P 1'
#
loop_
_entity.id
_entity.type
_entity.pdbx_description
1 polymer ?
#
loop_
_entity_poly.entity_id
_entity_poly.type
_entity_poly.pdbx_seq_one_letter_code
_entity_poly.pdbx_strand_id
1 'polypeptide(L)'
;MPFSRSFHLSRRALLGHSAQLALLAGLGGCASIPAPRKASVPAAAAAPLPLSDVRLTPSPFLDAVEANRAYLHSLEPDRFLHNFRQQAGLRPKGDIYGGWESDTIAGHSLGHYLSACALMYAQTGDETCRQRVAYIVEELAACQAARGDGYVAGFTRRNEDDTIEPGHVVFDEIAAGDIRPAKFYLNGSWAPLYNWHKLLAGLLDAQEYGASSTAPDIAEGIAGYIAAKTDPLSDDQMQQVMVCEHGGINESLAELYALTGNEGWLRLAGRFYHRAVLDPLAAERDELAFLHANTQIPKVIGLARRYQIAGLPEDRTASTFFWDTVTTQRSYVIGGHGDREYFQEPDSIS
;
A
#
# COMPACT_ATOMS: atom_id res chain seq x y z
N MET A 1 -21.91 -26.77 -57.41
CA MET A 1 -22.13 -25.46 -58.08
C MET A 1 -21.89 -24.37 -57.05
N PRO A 2 -20.89 -23.50 -57.23
CA PRO A 2 -20.35 -22.67 -56.16
C PRO A 2 -21.01 -21.28 -56.11
N PHE A 3 -21.23 -20.75 -54.91
CA PHE A 3 -21.38 -19.31 -54.68
C PHE A 3 -20.09 -18.80 -54.04
N SER A 4 -19.23 -18.21 -54.86
CA SER A 4 -18.13 -17.35 -54.43
C SER A 4 -18.69 -15.93 -54.24
N ARG A 5 -18.53 -15.35 -53.06
CA ARG A 5 -18.69 -13.90 -52.85
C ARG A 5 -17.32 -13.33 -52.46
N SER A 6 -16.62 -12.83 -53.46
CA SER A 6 -15.45 -11.97 -53.28
C SER A 6 -15.88 -10.61 -52.72
N PHE A 7 -15.33 -10.21 -51.58
CA PHE A 7 -15.42 -8.84 -51.10
C PHE A 7 -14.35 -8.00 -51.81
N HIS A 8 -14.78 -7.11 -52.71
CA HIS A 8 -13.93 -6.08 -53.29
C HIS A 8 -13.83 -4.89 -52.32
N LEU A 9 -12.68 -4.74 -51.65
CA LEU A 9 -12.32 -3.48 -50.99
C LEU A 9 -11.94 -2.46 -52.06
N SER A 10 -12.80 -1.47 -52.30
CA SER A 10 -12.50 -0.38 -53.25
C SER A 10 -11.57 0.65 -52.60
N ARG A 11 -10.64 1.23 -53.40
CA ARG A 11 -9.76 2.34 -53.00
C ARG A 11 -10.50 3.57 -52.45
N ARG A 12 -11.81 3.70 -52.65
CA ARG A 12 -12.65 4.76 -52.07
C ARG A 12 -13.06 4.51 -50.61
N ALA A 13 -13.06 3.27 -50.15
CA ALA A 13 -13.34 2.94 -48.73
C ALA A 13 -12.12 3.20 -47.82
N LEU A 14 -10.90 3.18 -48.39
CA LEU A 14 -9.64 3.41 -47.67
C LEU A 14 -9.27 4.91 -47.50
N LEU A 15 -9.97 5.82 -48.18
CA LEU A 15 -9.70 7.28 -48.12
C LEU A 15 -10.81 8.09 -47.42
N GLY A 16 -11.89 7.42 -46.97
CA GLY A 16 -12.98 8.06 -46.23
C GLY A 16 -12.79 8.11 -44.71
N HIS A 17 -11.78 7.42 -44.15
CA HIS A 17 -11.54 7.35 -42.70
C HIS A 17 -10.31 8.15 -42.24
N SER A 18 -9.58 8.77 -43.16
CA SER A 18 -8.38 9.58 -42.88
C SER A 18 -8.62 11.10 -42.90
N ALA A 19 -9.88 11.55 -43.07
CA ALA A 19 -10.23 12.97 -43.18
C ALA A 19 -11.14 13.50 -42.04
N GLN A 20 -11.28 12.76 -40.94
CA GLN A 20 -11.87 13.28 -39.68
C GLN A 20 -10.82 13.55 -38.59
N LEU A 21 -9.53 13.39 -38.92
CA LEU A 21 -8.41 13.48 -37.97
C LEU A 21 -7.65 14.83 -37.98
N ALA A 22 -8.22 15.88 -38.57
CA ALA A 22 -7.49 17.14 -38.77
C ALA A 22 -8.26 18.43 -38.45
N LEU A 23 -9.33 18.39 -37.65
CA LEU A 23 -9.98 19.59 -37.11
C LEU A 23 -10.46 19.36 -35.69
N LEU A 24 -9.53 19.42 -34.74
CA LEU A 24 -9.73 19.86 -33.35
C LEU A 24 -8.36 20.06 -32.64
N ALA A 25 -7.34 20.43 -33.41
CA ALA A 25 -6.08 20.94 -32.87
C ALA A 25 -6.30 22.40 -32.46
N GLY A 26 -6.73 22.61 -31.22
CA GLY A 26 -6.91 23.95 -30.68
C GLY A 26 -7.90 23.97 -29.53
N LEU A 27 -7.49 23.43 -28.38
CA LEU A 27 -7.86 23.81 -27.02
C LEU A 27 -7.05 22.89 -26.09
N GLY A 28 -6.20 23.47 -25.24
CA GLY A 28 -5.36 22.72 -24.32
C GLY A 28 -6.20 21.92 -23.34
N GLY A 29 -6.27 20.61 -23.55
CA GLY A 29 -6.82 19.65 -22.60
C GLY A 29 -5.67 18.85 -22.02
N CYS A 30 -5.65 18.70 -20.70
CA CYS A 30 -4.84 17.68 -20.03
C CYS A 30 -5.07 16.35 -20.76
N ALA A 31 -4.01 15.77 -21.33
CA ALA A 31 -4.09 14.46 -21.92
C ALA A 31 -4.43 13.48 -20.79
N SER A 32 -5.69 13.08 -20.70
CA SER A 32 -6.11 11.97 -19.86
C SER A 32 -5.42 10.73 -20.40
N ILE A 33 -4.45 10.22 -19.64
CA ILE A 33 -3.89 8.89 -19.86
C ILE A 33 -5.08 7.93 -19.87
N PRO A 34 -5.35 7.20 -20.98
CA PRO A 34 -6.47 6.28 -21.02
C PRO A 34 -6.31 5.26 -19.89
N ALA A 35 -7.36 5.09 -19.08
CA ALA A 35 -7.37 4.08 -18.04
C ALA A 35 -7.00 2.72 -18.65
N PRO A 36 -6.15 1.91 -17.97
CA PRO A 36 -5.79 0.60 -18.48
C PRO A 36 -7.06 -0.18 -18.78
N ARG A 37 -7.18 -0.67 -20.02
CA ARG A 37 -8.28 -1.55 -20.43
C ARG A 37 -8.23 -2.76 -19.51
N LYS A 38 -9.30 -3.02 -18.73
CA LYS A 38 -9.45 -4.25 -17.94
C LYS A 38 -9.22 -5.45 -18.87
N ALA A 39 -8.06 -6.09 -18.76
CA ALA A 39 -7.90 -7.40 -19.34
C ALA A 39 -8.81 -8.36 -18.55
N SER A 40 -9.43 -9.32 -19.21
CA SER A 40 -10.21 -10.34 -18.50
C SER A 40 -9.25 -11.20 -17.67
N VAL A 41 -9.14 -10.90 -16.39
CA VAL A 41 -8.40 -11.73 -15.43
C VAL A 41 -9.13 -13.08 -15.38
N PRO A 42 -8.44 -14.22 -15.59
CA PRO A 42 -9.04 -15.52 -15.35
C PRO A 42 -9.57 -15.56 -13.91
N ALA A 43 -10.81 -16.01 -13.72
CA ALA A 43 -11.34 -16.21 -12.36
C ALA A 43 -10.35 -17.04 -11.55
N ALA A 44 -10.06 -16.62 -10.32
CA ALA A 44 -9.13 -17.33 -9.45
C ALA A 44 -9.56 -18.79 -9.35
N ALA A 45 -8.63 -19.72 -9.65
CA ALA A 45 -8.92 -21.15 -9.64
C ALA A 45 -9.23 -21.68 -8.23
N ALA A 46 -8.85 -20.92 -7.20
CA ALA A 46 -9.18 -21.15 -5.80
C ALA A 46 -9.42 -19.82 -5.08
N ALA A 47 -10.25 -19.83 -4.05
CA ALA A 47 -10.47 -18.72 -3.14
C ALA A 47 -10.05 -19.12 -1.72
N PRO A 48 -9.49 -18.21 -0.91
CA PRO A 48 -9.20 -18.49 0.49
C PRO A 48 -10.51 -18.77 1.24
N LEU A 49 -10.45 -19.68 2.21
CA LEU A 49 -11.55 -19.87 3.15
C LEU A 49 -11.59 -18.66 4.10
N PRO A 50 -12.78 -18.13 4.43
CA PRO A 50 -12.90 -17.10 5.45
C PRO A 50 -12.25 -17.54 6.76
N LEU A 51 -11.53 -16.64 7.42
CA LEU A 51 -10.86 -16.93 8.69
C LEU A 51 -11.87 -17.31 9.79
N SER A 52 -13.12 -16.83 9.69
CA SER A 52 -14.25 -17.23 10.54
C SER A 52 -14.64 -18.71 10.42
N ASP A 53 -14.30 -19.35 9.30
CA ASP A 53 -14.75 -20.69 8.96
C ASP A 53 -13.70 -21.75 9.33
N VAL A 54 -12.52 -21.32 9.79
CA VAL A 54 -11.41 -22.19 10.19
C VAL A 54 -11.12 -22.00 11.68
N ARG A 55 -11.23 -23.06 12.46
CA ARG A 55 -10.90 -23.05 13.90
C ARG A 55 -9.80 -24.06 14.17
N LEU A 56 -8.72 -23.58 14.80
CA LEU A 56 -7.58 -24.43 15.15
C LEU A 56 -7.94 -25.35 16.31
N THR A 57 -7.60 -26.62 16.18
CA THR A 57 -7.62 -27.60 17.27
C THR A 57 -6.29 -27.56 18.04
N PRO A 58 -6.19 -28.21 19.22
CA PRO A 58 -4.96 -28.23 20.02
C PRO A 58 -3.73 -28.60 19.17
N SER A 59 -2.81 -27.65 19.04
CA SER A 59 -1.63 -27.72 18.18
C SER A 59 -0.67 -26.56 18.48
N PRO A 60 0.60 -26.63 18.03
CA PRO A 60 1.53 -25.50 18.16
C PRO A 60 1.03 -24.19 17.53
N PHE A 61 0.15 -24.26 16.53
CA PHE A 61 -0.45 -23.07 15.90
C PHE A 61 -1.50 -22.42 16.81
N LEU A 62 -2.30 -23.22 17.52
CA LEU A 62 -3.22 -22.68 18.52
C LEU A 62 -2.45 -22.05 19.68
N ASP A 63 -1.37 -22.69 20.14
CA ASP A 63 -0.50 -22.13 21.18
C ASP A 63 0.06 -20.76 20.77
N ALA A 64 0.49 -20.61 19.51
CA ALA A 64 0.95 -19.34 18.96
C ALA A 64 -0.15 -18.28 18.88
N VAL A 65 -1.38 -18.66 18.49
CA VAL A 65 -2.54 -17.75 18.46
C VAL A 65 -2.87 -17.26 19.87
N GLU A 66 -2.89 -18.14 20.86
CA GLU A 66 -3.19 -17.77 22.26
C GLU A 66 -2.09 -16.89 22.87
N ALA A 67 -0.81 -17.18 22.58
CA ALA A 67 0.30 -16.31 22.96
C ALA A 67 0.17 -14.91 22.33
N ASN A 68 -0.17 -14.83 21.05
CA ASN A 68 -0.40 -13.56 20.37
C ASN A 68 -1.62 -12.82 20.95
N ARG A 69 -2.72 -13.52 21.26
CA ARG A 69 -3.90 -12.92 21.91
C ARG A 69 -3.52 -12.28 23.25
N ALA A 70 -2.77 -12.99 24.09
CA ALA A 70 -2.29 -12.48 25.37
C ALA A 70 -1.41 -11.22 25.19
N TYR A 71 -0.52 -11.23 24.19
CA TYR A 71 0.30 -10.06 23.86
C TYR A 71 -0.56 -8.88 23.40
N LEU A 72 -1.49 -9.08 22.46
CA LEU A 72 -2.40 -8.04 22.00
C LEU A 72 -3.20 -7.45 23.16
N HIS A 73 -3.69 -8.29 24.08
CA HIS A 73 -4.42 -7.90 25.29
C HIS A 73 -3.60 -7.04 26.25
N SER A 74 -2.28 -7.24 26.29
CA SER A 74 -1.37 -6.42 27.11
C SER A 74 -1.13 -5.00 26.58
N LEU A 75 -1.43 -4.75 25.30
CA LEU A 75 -1.26 -3.45 24.65
C LEU A 75 -2.47 -2.53 24.87
N GLU A 76 -2.20 -1.22 24.91
CA GLU A 76 -3.15 -0.16 25.22
C GLU A 76 -3.35 0.76 23.99
N PRO A 77 -4.55 0.80 23.40
CA PRO A 77 -4.81 1.57 22.17
C PRO A 77 -4.48 3.06 22.29
N ASP A 78 -4.79 3.69 23.43
CA ASP A 78 -4.61 5.14 23.62
C ASP A 78 -3.15 5.59 23.54
N ARG A 79 -2.22 4.69 23.85
CA ARG A 79 -0.77 4.95 23.76
C ARG A 79 -0.29 4.97 22.30
N PHE A 80 -0.82 4.08 21.46
CA PHE A 80 -0.58 4.11 20.01
C PHE A 80 -1.27 5.32 19.34
N LEU A 81 -2.44 5.72 19.84
CA LEU A 81 -3.18 6.88 19.34
C LEU A 81 -2.59 8.23 19.78
N HIS A 82 -1.54 8.25 20.62
CA HIS A 82 -0.98 9.47 21.20
C HIS A 82 -0.66 10.53 20.14
N ASN A 83 0.21 10.22 19.19
CA ASN A 83 0.65 11.18 18.18
C ASN A 83 -0.47 11.54 17.19
N PHE A 84 -1.36 10.61 16.87
CA PHE A 84 -2.52 10.88 16.02
C PHE A 84 -3.40 11.98 16.60
N ARG A 85 -3.70 11.87 17.90
CA ARG A 85 -4.48 12.88 18.63
C ARG A 85 -3.73 14.19 18.71
N GLN A 86 -2.45 14.16 19.10
CA GLN A 86 -1.62 15.36 19.21
C GLN A 86 -1.57 16.15 17.89
N GLN A 87 -1.31 15.49 16.77
CA GLN A 87 -1.22 16.12 15.45
C GLN A 87 -2.58 16.62 14.93
N ALA A 88 -3.68 16.03 15.40
CA ALA A 88 -5.04 16.52 15.15
C ALA A 88 -5.46 17.68 16.07
N GLY A 89 -4.58 18.16 16.96
CA GLY A 89 -4.91 19.19 17.96
C GLY A 89 -5.81 18.69 19.10
N LEU A 90 -5.97 17.37 19.22
CA LEU A 90 -6.73 16.72 20.29
C LEU A 90 -5.79 16.32 21.44
N ARG A 91 -6.30 16.34 22.67
CA ARG A 91 -5.54 15.88 23.84
C ARG A 91 -5.29 14.36 23.74
N PRO A 92 -4.03 13.87 23.81
CA PRO A 92 -3.73 12.45 23.93
C PRO A 92 -4.38 11.84 25.18
N LYS A 93 -4.81 10.58 25.09
CA LYS A 93 -5.49 9.86 26.18
C LYS A 93 -4.60 8.88 26.94
N GLY A 94 -3.46 8.51 26.36
CA GLY A 94 -2.43 7.69 26.99
C GLY A 94 -1.04 8.25 26.70
N ASP A 95 -0.05 7.85 27.49
CA ASP A 95 1.35 8.19 27.26
C ASP A 95 1.89 7.47 26.03
N ILE A 96 2.77 8.12 25.29
CA ILE A 96 3.40 7.53 24.12
C ILE A 96 4.12 6.20 24.48
N TYR A 97 4.11 5.25 23.55
CA TYR A 97 4.97 4.08 23.68
C TYR A 97 6.44 4.45 23.48
N GLY A 98 7.35 3.70 24.11
CA GLY A 98 8.79 3.86 23.89
C GLY A 98 9.24 3.23 22.56
N GLY A 99 10.57 3.10 22.40
CA GLY A 99 11.14 2.54 21.17
C GLY A 99 10.81 3.40 19.96
N TRP A 100 10.46 2.76 18.83
CA TRP A 100 10.18 3.47 17.58
C TRP A 100 8.90 4.31 17.62
N GLU A 101 7.96 3.99 18.51
CA GLU A 101 6.77 4.82 18.74
C GLU A 101 7.10 6.15 19.44
N SER A 102 8.32 6.32 19.95
CA SER A 102 8.84 7.61 20.45
C SER A 102 9.81 8.31 19.50
N ASP A 103 9.90 7.85 18.25
CA ASP A 103 10.70 8.46 17.18
C ASP A 103 9.84 8.86 15.98
N THR A 104 10.45 9.35 14.91
CA THR A 104 9.76 9.93 13.75
C THR A 104 8.88 8.94 12.97
N ILE A 105 9.06 7.63 13.12
CA ILE A 105 8.24 6.58 12.49
C ILE A 105 6.96 6.24 13.28
N ALA A 106 6.72 6.86 14.44
CA ALA A 106 5.61 6.56 15.33
C ALA A 106 4.24 6.44 14.63
N GLY A 107 3.36 5.59 15.15
CA GLY A 107 2.06 5.29 14.57
C GLY A 107 2.05 4.12 13.58
N HIS A 108 3.21 3.65 13.13
CA HIS A 108 3.29 2.45 12.28
C HIS A 108 2.76 1.21 13.02
N SER A 109 2.99 1.14 14.35
CA SER A 109 2.52 0.04 15.18
C SER A 109 1.01 0.04 15.35
N LEU A 110 0.35 1.21 15.33
CA LEU A 110 -1.11 1.28 15.40
C LEU A 110 -1.76 0.54 14.22
N GLY A 111 -1.24 0.75 13.01
CA GLY A 111 -1.73 0.08 11.81
C GLY A 111 -1.61 -1.44 11.90
N HIS A 112 -0.43 -1.93 12.30
CA HIS A 112 -0.22 -3.37 12.55
C HIS A 112 -1.13 -3.91 13.66
N TYR A 113 -1.27 -3.17 14.76
CA TYR A 113 -2.10 -3.56 15.89
C TYR A 113 -3.58 -3.66 15.50
N LEU A 114 -4.05 -2.75 14.66
CA LEU A 114 -5.40 -2.74 14.11
C LEU A 114 -5.65 -4.00 13.27
N SER A 115 -4.77 -4.31 12.30
CA SER A 115 -4.81 -5.56 11.53
C SER A 115 -4.81 -6.79 12.44
N ALA A 116 -3.89 -6.85 13.40
CA ALA A 116 -3.74 -7.98 14.29
C ALA A 116 -4.98 -8.22 15.16
N CYS A 117 -5.62 -7.18 15.68
CA CYS A 117 -6.87 -7.30 16.43
C CYS A 117 -8.03 -7.75 15.54
N ALA A 118 -8.14 -7.21 14.32
CA ALA A 118 -9.19 -7.61 13.38
C ALA A 118 -9.08 -9.10 12.99
N LEU A 119 -7.87 -9.56 12.65
CA LEU A 119 -7.58 -10.96 12.35
C LEU A 119 -7.78 -11.88 13.57
N MET A 120 -7.37 -11.44 14.77
CA MET A 120 -7.61 -12.20 16.01
C MET A 120 -9.10 -12.41 16.26
N TYR A 121 -9.91 -11.36 16.09
CA TYR A 121 -11.36 -11.48 16.21
C TYR A 121 -11.93 -12.45 15.17
N ALA A 122 -11.58 -12.32 13.89
CA ALA A 122 -12.08 -13.23 12.86
C ALA A 122 -11.71 -14.71 13.12
N GLN A 123 -10.47 -14.97 13.57
CA GLN A 123 -9.98 -16.32 13.84
C GLN A 123 -10.58 -16.97 15.08
N THR A 124 -11.00 -16.18 16.08
CA THR A 124 -11.25 -16.72 17.43
C THR A 124 -12.56 -16.27 18.06
N GLY A 125 -13.18 -15.22 17.54
CA GLY A 125 -14.33 -14.54 18.17
C GLY A 125 -13.95 -13.68 19.37
N ASP A 126 -12.69 -13.27 19.51
CA ASP A 126 -12.23 -12.42 20.61
C ASP A 126 -12.89 -11.03 20.58
N GLU A 127 -13.88 -10.86 21.45
CA GLU A 127 -14.70 -9.66 21.55
C GLU A 127 -13.91 -8.44 22.09
N THR A 128 -12.84 -8.66 22.85
CA THR A 128 -11.98 -7.56 23.32
C THR A 128 -11.20 -6.95 22.16
N CYS A 129 -10.64 -7.80 21.28
CA CYS A 129 -10.01 -7.36 20.05
C CYS A 129 -11.00 -6.63 19.14
N ARG A 130 -12.24 -7.13 18.99
CA ARG A 130 -13.29 -6.44 18.22
C ARG A 130 -13.60 -5.04 18.75
N GLN A 131 -13.75 -4.91 20.07
CA GLN A 131 -14.01 -3.62 20.73
C GLN A 131 -12.85 -2.64 20.54
N ARG A 132 -11.61 -3.13 20.57
CA ARG A 132 -10.42 -2.31 20.33
C ARG A 132 -10.32 -1.83 18.89
N VAL A 133 -10.67 -2.68 17.92
CA VAL A 133 -10.78 -2.28 16.50
C VAL A 133 -11.78 -1.13 16.36
N ALA A 134 -13.00 -1.30 16.88
CA ALA A 134 -14.04 -0.27 16.81
C ALA A 134 -13.59 1.04 17.48
N TYR A 135 -13.01 0.95 18.69
CA TYR A 135 -12.49 2.10 19.42
C TYR A 135 -11.40 2.86 18.63
N ILE A 136 -10.43 2.14 18.07
CA ILE A 136 -9.35 2.75 17.28
C ILE A 136 -9.92 3.47 16.05
N VAL A 137 -10.87 2.86 15.35
CA VAL A 137 -11.49 3.48 14.17
C VAL A 137 -12.25 4.75 14.56
N GLU A 138 -13.00 4.73 15.66
CA GLU A 138 -13.70 5.92 16.17
C GLU A 138 -12.72 7.05 16.54
N GLU A 139 -11.62 6.73 17.20
CA GLU A 139 -10.61 7.73 17.57
C GLU A 139 -9.86 8.29 16.35
N LEU A 140 -9.56 7.46 15.35
CA LEU A 140 -8.99 7.90 14.08
C LEU A 140 -9.96 8.80 13.31
N ALA A 141 -11.26 8.46 13.27
CA ALA A 141 -12.29 9.29 12.66
C ALA A 141 -12.36 10.67 13.33
N ALA A 142 -12.31 10.72 14.68
CA ALA A 142 -12.27 11.98 15.41
C ALA A 142 -11.02 12.82 15.07
N CYS A 143 -9.84 12.18 14.94
CA CYS A 143 -8.61 12.86 14.55
C CYS A 143 -8.69 13.45 13.13
N GLN A 144 -9.16 12.64 12.17
CA GLN A 144 -9.28 13.06 10.77
C GLN A 144 -10.35 14.16 10.60
N ALA A 145 -11.46 14.07 11.34
CA ALA A 145 -12.50 15.10 11.32
C ALA A 145 -12.01 16.42 11.93
N ALA A 146 -11.22 16.38 13.02
CA ALA A 146 -10.64 17.59 13.62
C ALA A 146 -9.66 18.31 12.68
N ARG A 147 -8.97 17.56 11.81
CA ARG A 147 -8.10 18.10 10.75
C ARG A 147 -8.89 18.64 9.56
N GLY A 148 -9.89 17.90 9.09
CA GLY A 148 -10.80 18.32 8.02
C GLY A 148 -10.26 18.27 6.59
N ASP A 149 -9.03 17.79 6.39
CA ASP A 149 -8.33 17.70 5.09
C ASP A 149 -8.07 16.24 4.63
N GLY A 150 -8.53 15.25 5.41
CA GLY A 150 -8.28 13.83 5.17
C GLY A 150 -6.98 13.31 5.80
N TYR A 151 -6.12 14.19 6.34
CA TYR A 151 -4.89 13.79 7.02
C TYR A 151 -5.16 13.14 8.36
N VAL A 152 -4.55 11.97 8.58
CA VAL A 152 -4.41 11.35 9.90
C VAL A 152 -3.15 10.50 9.90
N ALA A 153 -2.26 10.73 10.87
CA ALA A 153 -0.98 10.04 10.98
C ALA A 153 -0.38 10.20 12.38
N GLY A 154 0.51 9.27 12.75
CA GLY A 154 1.32 9.35 13.96
C GLY A 154 2.79 9.77 13.72
N PHE A 155 3.27 9.67 12.48
CA PHE A 155 4.67 9.94 12.15
C PHE A 155 4.97 11.44 12.21
N THR A 156 6.21 11.77 12.52
CA THR A 156 6.70 13.15 12.62
C THR A 156 7.95 13.30 11.77
N ARG A 157 8.52 14.50 11.76
CA ARG A 157 9.78 14.82 11.11
C ARG A 157 10.76 15.34 12.15
N ARG A 158 12.03 14.97 12.03
CA ARG A 158 13.13 15.56 12.80
C ARG A 158 13.96 16.46 11.89
N ASN A 159 14.17 17.70 12.31
CA ASN A 159 15.02 18.66 11.63
C ASN A 159 16.49 18.48 12.00
N GLU A 160 17.36 19.16 11.25
CA GLU A 160 18.81 19.18 11.53
C GLU A 160 19.15 19.78 12.90
N ASP A 161 18.28 20.64 13.44
CA ASP A 161 18.41 21.25 14.78
C ASP A 161 17.71 20.45 15.89
N ASP A 162 17.38 19.18 15.62
CA ASP A 162 16.66 18.25 16.51
C ASP A 162 15.22 18.64 16.87
N THR A 163 14.66 19.70 16.26
CA THR A 163 13.25 20.02 16.45
C THR A 163 12.34 18.99 15.76
N ILE A 164 11.23 18.67 16.42
CA ILE A 164 10.22 17.72 15.92
C ILE A 164 9.02 18.48 15.38
N GLU A 165 8.67 18.21 14.13
CA GLU A 165 7.52 18.80 13.45
C GLU A 165 6.46 17.75 13.11
N PRO A 166 5.18 18.16 13.01
CA PRO A 166 4.11 17.31 12.51
C PRO A 166 4.43 16.74 11.11
N GLY A 167 3.98 15.51 10.85
CA GLY A 167 4.30 14.81 9.59
C GLY A 167 3.71 15.45 8.33
N HIS A 168 2.63 16.25 8.45
CA HIS A 168 2.01 16.89 7.28
C HIS A 168 2.95 17.85 6.54
N VAL A 169 3.90 18.48 7.27
CA VAL A 169 4.89 19.42 6.69
C VAL A 169 5.72 18.74 5.60
N VAL A 170 6.07 17.47 5.76
CA VAL A 170 6.80 16.67 4.75
C VAL A 170 6.04 16.65 3.42
N PHE A 171 4.72 16.47 3.48
CA PHE A 171 3.91 16.36 2.27
C PHE A 171 3.54 17.72 1.67
N ASP A 172 3.53 18.79 2.46
CA ASP A 172 3.44 20.16 1.95
C ASP A 172 4.68 20.53 1.11
N GLU A 173 5.88 20.18 1.59
CA GLU A 173 7.14 20.39 0.86
C GLU A 173 7.22 19.56 -0.41
N ILE A 174 6.87 18.27 -0.32
CA ILE A 174 6.84 17.38 -1.48
C ILE A 174 5.90 17.95 -2.55
N ALA A 175 4.68 18.36 -2.18
CA ALA A 175 3.72 18.95 -3.11
C ALA A 175 4.23 20.24 -3.78
N ALA A 176 5.14 20.97 -3.12
CA ALA A 176 5.84 22.13 -3.67
C ALA A 176 7.06 21.77 -4.54
N GLY A 177 7.37 20.47 -4.70
CA GLY A 177 8.49 19.96 -5.48
C GLY A 177 9.81 19.84 -4.71
N ASP A 178 9.82 20.13 -3.42
CA ASP A 178 10.99 19.98 -2.55
C ASP A 178 11.05 18.56 -1.99
N ILE A 179 11.84 17.72 -2.65
CA ILE A 179 11.94 16.28 -2.37
C ILE A 179 13.39 15.97 -2.00
N ARG A 180 13.62 15.60 -0.74
CA ARG A 180 14.92 15.20 -0.20
C ARG A 180 14.87 13.74 0.20
N PRO A 181 15.05 12.81 -0.74
CA PRO A 181 14.86 11.40 -0.47
C PRO A 181 16.14 10.74 0.04
N ALA A 182 15.96 9.80 0.96
CA ALA A 182 16.92 8.80 1.38
C ALA A 182 16.19 7.45 1.54
N LYS A 183 16.95 6.34 1.63
CA LYS A 183 16.37 4.98 1.66
C LYS A 183 15.24 4.82 2.70
N PHE A 184 15.40 5.44 3.87
CA PHE A 184 14.44 5.35 4.98
C PHE A 184 13.90 6.71 5.42
N TYR A 185 14.32 7.81 4.80
CA TYR A 185 13.88 9.15 5.20
C TYR A 185 13.36 9.93 4.00
N LEU A 186 12.25 10.60 4.20
CA LEU A 186 11.68 11.52 3.23
C LEU A 186 11.51 12.87 3.91
N ASN A 187 12.32 13.85 3.48
CA ASN A 187 12.39 15.18 4.06
C ASN A 187 12.53 15.16 5.61
N GLY A 188 13.32 14.24 6.16
CA GLY A 188 13.58 14.13 7.61
C GLY A 188 12.53 13.34 8.41
N SER A 189 11.50 12.79 7.78
CA SER A 189 10.59 11.83 8.41
C SER A 189 10.97 10.40 8.05
N TRP A 190 11.01 9.51 9.05
CA TRP A 190 11.32 8.10 8.85
C TRP A 190 10.15 7.34 8.23
N ALA A 191 10.31 6.96 6.95
CA ALA A 191 9.40 6.12 6.17
C ALA A 191 7.89 6.47 6.29
N PRO A 192 7.49 7.73 6.04
CA PRO A 192 6.10 8.18 6.26
C PRO A 192 5.07 7.45 5.39
N LEU A 193 5.43 7.07 4.15
CA LEU A 193 4.55 6.29 3.27
C LEU A 193 4.40 4.83 3.74
N TYR A 194 5.45 4.23 4.31
CA TYR A 194 5.36 2.91 4.94
C TYR A 194 4.39 2.94 6.14
N ASN A 195 4.41 4.02 6.91
CA ASN A 195 3.53 4.21 8.06
C ASN A 195 2.07 4.29 7.62
N TRP A 196 1.75 5.12 6.62
CA TRP A 196 0.41 5.14 6.04
C TRP A 196 0.00 3.83 5.41
N HIS A 197 0.92 3.09 4.78
CA HIS A 197 0.62 1.73 4.33
C HIS A 197 0.11 0.85 5.49
N LYS A 198 0.75 0.86 6.68
CA LYS A 198 0.25 0.06 7.82
C LYS A 198 -1.12 0.51 8.28
N LEU A 199 -1.35 1.82 8.32
CA LEU A 199 -2.64 2.35 8.72
C LEU A 199 -3.75 1.98 7.72
N LEU A 200 -3.49 2.12 6.43
CA LEU A 200 -4.42 1.75 5.37
C LEU A 200 -4.72 0.24 5.41
N ALA A 201 -3.71 -0.62 5.51
CA ALA A 201 -3.90 -2.06 5.66
C ALA A 201 -4.76 -2.40 6.89
N GLY A 202 -4.45 -1.79 8.05
CA GLY A 202 -5.24 -1.97 9.26
C GLY A 202 -6.71 -1.52 9.13
N LEU A 203 -6.96 -0.40 8.46
CA LEU A 203 -8.33 0.08 8.21
C LEU A 203 -9.10 -0.84 7.26
N LEU A 204 -8.44 -1.37 6.23
CA LEU A 204 -9.03 -2.34 5.31
C LEU A 204 -9.33 -3.68 6.02
N ASP A 205 -8.40 -4.16 6.85
CA ASP A 205 -8.63 -5.35 7.68
C ASP A 205 -9.73 -5.13 8.73
N ALA A 206 -9.85 -3.92 9.28
CA ALA A 206 -10.93 -3.58 10.20
C ALA A 206 -12.31 -3.61 9.52
N GLN A 207 -12.38 -3.22 8.23
CA GLN A 207 -13.59 -3.37 7.42
C GLN A 207 -13.87 -4.85 7.11
N GLU A 208 -12.87 -5.61 6.66
CA GLU A 208 -13.04 -6.99 6.21
C GLU A 208 -13.32 -7.95 7.37
N TYR A 209 -12.57 -7.84 8.47
CA TYR A 209 -12.57 -8.79 9.58
C TYR A 209 -13.17 -8.22 10.87
N GLY A 210 -13.05 -6.91 11.10
CA GLY A 210 -13.46 -6.25 12.34
C GLY A 210 -14.91 -5.74 12.39
N ALA A 211 -15.63 -5.78 11.26
CA ALA A 211 -16.99 -5.26 11.08
C ALA A 211 -17.15 -3.75 11.35
N SER A 212 -16.13 -2.94 11.04
CA SER A 212 -16.18 -1.48 11.22
C SER A 212 -16.55 -0.75 9.93
N SER A 213 -17.83 -0.39 9.76
CA SER A 213 -18.35 0.25 8.54
C SER A 213 -17.78 1.64 8.23
N THR A 214 -17.15 2.31 9.20
CA THR A 214 -16.55 3.65 9.05
C THR A 214 -15.05 3.62 8.72
N ALA A 215 -14.39 2.46 8.81
CA ALA A 215 -12.97 2.35 8.48
C ALA A 215 -12.65 2.69 7.00
N PRO A 216 -13.49 2.32 6.01
CA PRO A 216 -13.29 2.71 4.62
C PRO A 216 -13.29 4.23 4.41
N ASP A 217 -14.15 4.98 5.09
CA ASP A 217 -14.24 6.44 4.96
C ASP A 217 -12.92 7.10 5.38
N ILE A 218 -12.29 6.60 6.45
CA ILE A 218 -10.99 7.09 6.92
C ILE A 218 -9.90 6.76 5.90
N ALA A 219 -9.91 5.54 5.35
CA ALA A 219 -8.97 5.10 4.33
C ALA A 219 -9.08 5.94 3.05
N GLU A 220 -10.31 6.25 2.59
CA GLU A 220 -10.55 7.16 1.47
C GLU A 220 -10.06 8.58 1.76
N GLY A 221 -10.23 9.08 2.99
CA GLY A 221 -9.68 10.37 3.40
C GLY A 221 -8.14 10.41 3.32
N ILE A 222 -7.46 9.37 3.80
CA ILE A 222 -6.00 9.24 3.72
C ILE A 222 -5.56 9.15 2.24
N ALA A 223 -6.20 8.28 1.45
CA ALA A 223 -5.89 8.12 0.03
C ALA A 223 -6.12 9.43 -0.76
N GLY A 224 -7.18 10.16 -0.45
CA GLY A 224 -7.46 11.48 -1.01
C GLY A 224 -6.40 12.52 -0.65
N TYR A 225 -5.93 12.53 0.60
CA TYR A 225 -4.82 13.39 1.02
C TYR A 225 -3.54 13.05 0.26
N ILE A 226 -3.18 11.77 0.16
CA ILE A 226 -2.00 11.31 -0.59
C ILE A 226 -2.11 11.71 -2.07
N ALA A 227 -3.28 11.49 -2.70
CA ALA A 227 -3.53 11.91 -4.07
C ALA A 227 -3.28 13.41 -4.23
N ALA A 228 -3.92 14.25 -3.42
CA ALA A 228 -3.77 15.70 -3.50
C ALA A 228 -2.33 16.18 -3.35
N LYS A 229 -1.53 15.53 -2.49
CA LYS A 229 -0.11 15.89 -2.27
C LYS A 229 0.83 15.37 -3.34
N THR A 230 0.45 14.32 -4.06
CA THR A 230 1.30 13.71 -5.08
C THR A 230 0.88 14.10 -6.50
N ASP A 231 -0.36 14.51 -6.73
CA ASP A 231 -0.89 14.89 -8.06
C ASP A 231 -0.09 15.99 -8.78
N PRO A 232 0.48 17.00 -8.11
CA PRO A 232 1.33 18.00 -8.77
C PRO A 232 2.68 17.45 -9.28
N LEU A 233 3.10 16.27 -8.83
CA LEU A 233 4.44 15.74 -9.10
C LEU A 233 4.53 15.10 -10.48
N SER A 234 5.64 15.35 -11.17
CA SER A 234 6.02 14.60 -12.37
C SER A 234 6.33 13.13 -12.03
N ASP A 235 6.37 12.27 -13.06
CA ASP A 235 6.76 10.87 -12.88
C ASP A 235 8.17 10.73 -12.30
N ASP A 236 9.10 11.61 -12.66
CA ASP A 236 10.47 11.59 -12.13
C ASP A 236 10.52 12.03 -10.66
N GLN A 237 9.71 13.01 -10.27
CA GLN A 237 9.54 13.40 -8.87
C GLN A 237 8.88 12.28 -8.05
N MET A 238 7.90 11.57 -8.61
CA MET A 238 7.34 10.38 -7.96
C MET A 238 8.40 9.28 -7.77
N GLN A 239 9.31 9.07 -8.72
CA GLN A 239 10.42 8.14 -8.51
C GLN A 239 11.36 8.60 -7.38
N GLN A 240 11.62 9.91 -7.24
CA GLN A 240 12.39 10.43 -6.11
C GLN A 240 11.70 10.14 -4.77
N VAL A 241 10.38 10.36 -4.66
CA VAL A 241 9.60 10.02 -3.46
C VAL A 241 9.74 8.54 -3.10
N MET A 242 9.69 7.66 -4.11
CA MET A 242 9.76 6.20 -3.93
C MET A 242 11.16 5.64 -3.62
N VAL A 243 12.21 6.46 -3.63
CA VAL A 243 13.51 6.08 -3.08
C VAL A 243 13.38 5.77 -1.58
N CYS A 244 12.56 6.54 -0.86
CA CYS A 244 12.21 6.23 0.53
C CYS A 244 11.28 5.02 0.59
N GLU A 245 11.50 4.16 1.57
CA GLU A 245 10.60 3.05 1.85
C GLU A 245 9.14 3.51 1.99
N HIS A 246 8.27 2.87 1.21
CA HIS A 246 6.84 3.17 1.10
C HIS A 246 5.96 1.94 1.32
N GLY A 247 6.56 0.81 1.73
CA GLY A 247 5.87 -0.45 1.92
C GLY A 247 5.02 -0.86 0.70
N GLY A 248 3.87 -1.48 0.96
CA GLY A 248 2.89 -1.93 -0.03
C GLY A 248 1.76 -0.93 -0.20
N ILE A 249 2.04 0.37 -0.19
CA ILE A 249 0.98 1.38 -0.34
C ILE A 249 0.24 1.23 -1.68
N ASN A 250 0.92 0.72 -2.71
CA ASN A 250 0.31 0.34 -3.98
C ASN A 250 -0.73 -0.78 -3.82
N GLU A 251 -0.48 -1.76 -2.96
CA GLU A 251 -1.45 -2.81 -2.61
C GLU A 251 -2.67 -2.22 -1.90
N SER A 252 -2.46 -1.45 -0.83
CA SER A 252 -3.59 -0.90 -0.04
C SER A 252 -4.49 0.01 -0.88
N LEU A 253 -3.93 0.78 -1.80
CA LEU A 253 -4.70 1.60 -2.73
C LEU A 253 -5.45 0.76 -3.78
N ALA A 254 -4.88 -0.36 -4.22
CA ALA A 254 -5.57 -1.30 -5.10
C ALA A 254 -6.71 -2.02 -4.36
N GLU A 255 -6.53 -2.39 -3.10
CA GLU A 255 -7.59 -2.93 -2.24
C GLU A 255 -8.72 -1.91 -2.01
N LEU A 256 -8.37 -0.66 -1.75
CA LEU A 256 -9.36 0.41 -1.62
C LEU A 256 -10.17 0.59 -2.91
N TYR A 257 -9.55 0.45 -4.08
CA TYR A 257 -10.29 0.37 -5.35
C TYR A 257 -11.21 -0.86 -5.41
N ALA A 258 -10.73 -2.03 -5.01
CA ALA A 258 -11.55 -3.26 -5.04
C ALA A 258 -12.80 -3.13 -4.15
N LEU A 259 -12.67 -2.44 -3.01
CA LEU A 259 -13.75 -2.18 -2.07
C LEU A 259 -14.75 -1.13 -2.58
N THR A 260 -14.26 -0.02 -3.14
CA THR A 260 -15.10 1.16 -3.46
C THR A 260 -15.54 1.25 -4.91
N GLY A 261 -14.81 0.59 -5.82
CA GLY A 261 -14.95 0.77 -7.27
C GLY A 261 -14.40 2.09 -7.81
N ASN A 262 -13.81 2.96 -6.98
CA ASN A 262 -13.31 4.26 -7.40
C ASN A 262 -11.97 4.13 -8.15
N GLU A 263 -12.01 4.24 -9.47
CA GLU A 263 -10.86 4.10 -10.36
C GLU A 263 -9.69 5.06 -10.03
N GLY A 264 -9.95 6.15 -9.30
CA GLY A 264 -8.89 7.05 -8.80
C GLY A 264 -7.87 6.32 -7.93
N TRP A 265 -8.31 5.40 -7.08
CA TRP A 265 -7.43 4.65 -6.18
C TRP A 265 -6.54 3.66 -6.93
N LEU A 266 -7.06 3.01 -7.97
CA LEU A 266 -6.25 2.15 -8.84
C LEU A 266 -5.23 2.96 -9.67
N ARG A 267 -5.59 4.17 -10.13
CA ARG A 267 -4.63 5.07 -10.78
C ARG A 267 -3.53 5.51 -9.82
N LEU A 268 -3.88 5.88 -8.58
CA LEU A 268 -2.89 6.25 -7.57
C LEU A 268 -1.97 5.06 -7.21
N ALA A 269 -2.52 3.85 -7.05
CA ALA A 269 -1.73 2.62 -6.90
C ALA A 269 -0.75 2.42 -8.06
N GLY A 270 -1.16 2.78 -9.29
CA GLY A 270 -0.32 2.80 -10.48
C GLY A 270 0.87 3.77 -10.40
N ARG A 271 0.68 4.94 -9.76
CA ARG A 271 1.75 5.94 -9.58
C ARG A 271 2.80 5.50 -8.56
N PHE A 272 2.43 4.65 -7.60
CA PHE A 272 3.36 3.99 -6.68
C PHE A 272 4.02 2.74 -7.31
N TYR A 273 4.55 2.91 -8.51
CA TYR A 273 5.34 1.92 -9.22
C TYR A 273 6.81 2.37 -9.26
N HIS A 274 7.65 1.76 -8.42
CA HIS A 274 9.06 2.10 -8.28
C HIS A 274 9.91 1.46 -9.39
N ARG A 275 10.08 2.18 -10.50
CA ARG A 275 10.73 1.72 -11.74
C ARG A 275 12.09 1.07 -11.48
N ALA A 276 12.92 1.69 -10.64
CA ALA A 276 14.27 1.22 -10.34
C ALA A 276 14.33 -0.21 -9.76
N VAL A 277 13.24 -0.71 -9.16
CA VAL A 277 13.16 -2.06 -8.60
C VAL A 277 12.25 -2.96 -9.44
N LEU A 278 11.14 -2.42 -9.92
CA LEU A 278 10.09 -3.24 -10.55
C LEU A 278 10.33 -3.48 -12.04
N ASP A 279 10.99 -2.56 -12.75
CA ASP A 279 11.32 -2.76 -14.18
C ASP A 279 12.32 -3.90 -14.41
N PRO A 280 13.39 -4.07 -13.61
CA PRO A 280 14.22 -5.27 -13.67
C PRO A 280 13.41 -6.55 -13.49
N LEU A 281 12.52 -6.62 -12.49
CA LEU A 281 11.70 -7.80 -12.23
C LEU A 281 10.72 -8.10 -13.37
N ALA A 282 10.07 -7.07 -13.93
CA ALA A 282 9.17 -7.21 -15.07
C ALA A 282 9.90 -7.68 -16.35
N ALA A 283 11.20 -7.40 -16.43
CA ALA A 283 12.10 -7.88 -17.47
C ALA A 283 12.87 -9.15 -17.09
N GLU A 284 12.46 -9.84 -16.01
CA GLU A 284 13.05 -11.09 -15.51
C GLU A 284 14.56 -10.98 -15.24
N ARG A 285 14.98 -9.82 -14.71
CA ARG A 285 16.35 -9.56 -14.25
C ARG A 285 16.37 -9.50 -12.73
N ASP A 286 17.21 -10.35 -12.13
CA ASP A 286 17.50 -10.29 -10.71
C ASP A 286 18.57 -9.23 -10.42
N GLU A 287 18.10 -8.07 -9.96
CA GLU A 287 18.93 -6.96 -9.49
C GLU A 287 18.66 -6.67 -8.00
N LEU A 288 18.35 -7.72 -7.22
CA LEU A 288 17.96 -7.59 -5.81
C LEU A 288 19.14 -7.49 -4.83
N ALA A 289 20.35 -7.85 -5.26
CA ALA A 289 21.53 -7.86 -4.41
C ALA A 289 21.73 -6.51 -3.69
N PHE A 290 21.94 -6.58 -2.37
CA PHE A 290 22.16 -5.45 -1.47
C PHE A 290 20.99 -4.46 -1.32
N LEU A 291 19.81 -4.79 -1.87
CA LEU A 291 18.59 -4.08 -1.54
C LEU A 291 18.06 -4.54 -0.18
N HIS A 292 17.50 -3.59 0.58
CA HIS A 292 16.82 -3.90 1.83
C HIS A 292 15.59 -4.77 1.52
N ALA A 293 15.58 -6.01 2.00
CA ALA A 293 14.70 -7.06 1.51
C ALA A 293 13.22 -6.75 1.78
N ASN A 294 12.91 -6.41 3.04
CA ASN A 294 11.54 -6.11 3.46
C ASN A 294 10.95 -4.88 2.76
N THR A 295 11.77 -3.96 2.25
CA THR A 295 11.25 -2.83 1.47
C THR A 295 10.74 -3.28 0.10
N GLN A 296 11.30 -4.34 -0.49
CA GLN A 296 10.95 -4.72 -1.87
C GLN A 296 9.72 -5.62 -1.94
N ILE A 297 9.58 -6.56 -1.00
CA ILE A 297 8.51 -7.56 -1.01
C ILE A 297 7.10 -6.92 -1.09
N PRO A 298 6.75 -5.91 -0.28
CA PRO A 298 5.42 -5.31 -0.34
C PRO A 298 5.12 -4.60 -1.67
N LYS A 299 6.13 -4.05 -2.35
CA LYS A 299 5.96 -3.45 -3.68
C LYS A 299 5.49 -4.51 -4.67
N VAL A 300 6.09 -5.71 -4.58
CA VAL A 300 5.79 -6.86 -5.43
C VAL A 300 4.43 -7.49 -5.09
N ILE A 301 4.06 -7.55 -3.80
CA ILE A 301 2.70 -7.96 -3.39
C ILE A 301 1.66 -7.03 -4.03
N GLY A 302 1.91 -5.71 -4.04
CA GLY A 302 1.04 -4.76 -4.75
C GLY A 302 0.94 -5.00 -6.26
N LEU A 303 1.99 -5.50 -6.92
CA LEU A 303 1.90 -5.94 -8.32
C LEU A 303 1.02 -7.17 -8.46
N ALA A 304 1.22 -8.20 -7.63
CA ALA A 304 0.38 -9.40 -7.66
C ALA A 304 -1.11 -9.04 -7.48
N ARG A 305 -1.41 -8.11 -6.56
CA ARG A 305 -2.78 -7.64 -6.33
C ARG A 305 -3.34 -6.84 -7.51
N ARG A 306 -2.55 -5.93 -8.08
CA ARG A 306 -2.95 -5.19 -9.29
C ARG A 306 -3.21 -6.12 -10.47
N TYR A 307 -2.44 -7.20 -10.64
CA TYR A 307 -2.72 -8.23 -11.64
C TYR A 307 -4.07 -8.91 -11.39
N GLN A 308 -4.37 -9.31 -10.15
CA GLN A 308 -5.65 -9.93 -9.81
C GLN A 308 -6.85 -9.01 -10.11
N ILE A 309 -6.67 -7.71 -9.96
CA ILE A 309 -7.72 -6.70 -10.15
C ILE A 309 -7.88 -6.27 -11.62
N ALA A 310 -6.77 -5.98 -12.30
CA ALA A 310 -6.76 -5.29 -13.59
C ALA A 310 -6.18 -6.15 -14.74
N GLY A 311 -5.54 -7.28 -14.43
CA GLY A 311 -5.02 -8.23 -15.41
C GLY A 311 -3.78 -7.77 -16.14
N LEU A 312 -2.98 -6.89 -15.54
CA LEU A 312 -1.73 -6.36 -16.10
C LEU A 312 -0.66 -7.47 -16.20
N PRO A 313 -0.30 -7.94 -17.41
CA PRO A 313 0.61 -9.09 -17.56
C PRO A 313 2.01 -8.84 -16.98
N GLU A 314 2.53 -7.62 -17.08
CA GLU A 314 3.81 -7.20 -16.51
C GLU A 314 3.85 -7.34 -14.99
N ASP A 315 2.74 -7.03 -14.30
CA ASP A 315 2.62 -7.16 -12.86
C ASP A 315 2.69 -8.65 -12.44
N ARG A 316 2.10 -9.55 -13.24
CA ARG A 316 2.22 -11.01 -13.04
C ARG A 316 3.64 -11.49 -13.26
N THR A 317 4.28 -11.07 -14.35
CA THR A 317 5.66 -11.46 -14.67
C THR A 317 6.60 -11.06 -13.54
N ALA A 318 6.58 -9.79 -13.14
CA ALA A 318 7.44 -9.28 -12.06
C ALA A 318 7.22 -10.02 -10.74
N SER A 319 5.96 -10.24 -10.34
CA SER A 319 5.66 -10.92 -9.07
C SER A 319 6.01 -12.41 -9.07
N THR A 320 5.82 -13.09 -10.19
CA THR A 320 6.18 -14.52 -10.33
C THR A 320 7.70 -14.67 -10.34
N PHE A 321 8.40 -13.88 -11.16
CA PHE A 321 9.86 -13.89 -11.24
C PHE A 321 10.52 -13.58 -9.90
N PHE A 322 10.02 -12.58 -9.16
CA PHE A 322 10.51 -12.27 -7.81
C PHE A 322 10.33 -13.46 -6.85
N TRP A 323 9.15 -14.09 -6.83
CA TRP A 323 8.87 -15.24 -5.97
C TRP A 323 9.79 -16.42 -6.29
N ASP A 324 9.93 -16.78 -7.57
CA ASP A 324 10.80 -17.86 -8.02
C ASP A 324 12.26 -17.58 -7.62
N THR A 325 12.74 -16.37 -7.89
CA THR A 325 14.12 -15.97 -7.59
C THR A 325 14.41 -16.00 -6.09
N VAL A 326 13.55 -15.39 -5.27
CA VAL A 326 13.79 -15.30 -3.83
C VAL A 326 13.72 -16.67 -3.16
N THR A 327 12.74 -17.49 -3.51
CA THR A 327 12.54 -18.80 -2.89
C THR A 327 13.59 -19.83 -3.30
N THR A 328 14.16 -19.72 -4.50
CA THR A 328 15.12 -20.71 -5.02
C THR A 328 16.58 -20.33 -4.79
N GLN A 329 16.93 -19.04 -4.87
CA GLN A 329 18.33 -18.59 -4.85
C GLN A 329 18.69 -17.70 -3.66
N ARG A 330 17.71 -17.24 -2.86
CA ARG A 330 17.94 -16.22 -1.82
C ARG A 330 17.34 -16.55 -0.46
N SER A 331 16.87 -17.79 -0.29
CA SER A 331 16.21 -18.25 0.93
C SER A 331 17.06 -19.29 1.67
N TYR A 332 17.15 -19.15 2.98
CA TYR A 332 17.74 -20.15 3.87
C TYR A 332 16.78 -21.33 4.06
N VAL A 333 17.29 -22.43 4.61
CA VAL A 333 16.52 -23.68 4.83
C VAL A 333 15.25 -23.50 5.66
N ILE A 334 15.18 -22.46 6.50
CA ILE A 334 14.00 -22.14 7.32
C ILE A 334 12.92 -21.35 6.56
N GLY A 335 13.15 -21.02 5.28
CA GLY A 335 12.25 -20.24 4.42
C GLY A 335 12.42 -18.71 4.52
N GLY A 336 13.24 -18.22 5.46
CA GLY A 336 13.60 -16.81 5.57
C GLY A 336 14.66 -16.39 4.56
N HIS A 337 14.83 -15.08 4.36
CA HIS A 337 15.81 -14.50 3.46
C HIS A 337 16.38 -13.21 4.04
N GLY A 338 17.50 -12.77 3.47
CA GLY A 338 18.24 -11.58 3.89
C GLY A 338 19.15 -11.80 5.09
N ASP A 339 20.28 -11.10 5.12
CA ASP A 339 21.16 -10.97 6.29
C ASP A 339 21.30 -9.48 6.63
N ARG A 340 21.18 -9.15 7.91
CA ARG A 340 21.07 -7.77 8.41
C ARG A 340 20.07 -6.92 7.64
N GLU A 341 18.92 -7.51 7.28
CA GLU A 341 17.82 -6.90 6.52
C GLU A 341 18.04 -6.73 5.00
N TYR A 342 19.19 -7.12 4.46
CA TYR A 342 19.51 -6.96 3.02
C TYR A 342 19.58 -8.30 2.30
N PHE A 343 19.11 -8.34 1.06
CA PHE A 343 19.45 -9.44 0.16
C PHE A 343 20.96 -9.47 -0.08
N GLN A 344 21.55 -10.67 -0.02
CA GLN A 344 22.95 -10.87 -0.41
C GLN A 344 23.06 -11.18 -1.91
N GLU A 345 24.21 -11.61 -2.40
CA GLU A 345 24.30 -12.18 -3.75
C GLU A 345 23.46 -13.47 -3.85
N PRO A 346 22.95 -13.85 -5.04
CA PRO A 346 22.22 -15.10 -5.20
C PRO A 346 23.14 -16.29 -4.87
N ASP A 347 22.56 -17.35 -4.32
CA ASP A 347 23.25 -18.56 -3.85
C ASP A 347 24.36 -18.29 -2.81
N SER A 348 24.27 -17.15 -2.10
CA SER A 348 25.13 -16.79 -0.97
C SER A 348 24.40 -16.80 0.37
N ILE A 349 25.16 -17.02 1.46
CA ILE A 349 24.67 -17.00 2.85
C ILE A 349 25.08 -15.73 3.63
N SER A 350 25.89 -14.87 3.03
CA SER A 350 26.35 -13.59 3.61
C SER A 350 27.00 -12.70 2.56
#